data_AF-A0A7X1QAX0-F1
#
_entry.id   AF-A0A7X1QAX0-F1
#
_cell.length_a   1.000
_cell.length_b   1.000
_cell.length_c   1.000
_cell.angle_alpha   90.00
_cell.angle_beta   90.00
_cell.angle_gamma   90.00
#
_symmetry.space_group_name_H-M   'P 1'
#
loop_
_entity.id
_entity.type
_entity.pdbx_description
1 polymer ?
#
loop_
_entity_poly.entity_id
_entity_poly.type
_entity_poly.pdbx_seq_one_letter_code
_entity_poly.pdbx_strand_id
1 'polypeptide(L)' 'TVFKTFLKDKEKIVNALQLPYSNAKLEATNNLIKLIKRNAFGFRNFENFKKRIFIALNIKKERANFVLSRA' A
#
# COMPACT_ATOMS: atom_id res chain seq x y z
N THR A 1 25.43 15.55 -1.79
CA THR A 1 24.84 16.84 -2.20
C THR A 1 23.57 16.58 -2.98
N VAL A 2 22.54 17.39 -2.76
CA VAL A 2 21.19 17.26 -3.37
C VAL A 2 21.23 17.08 -4.89
N PHE A 3 22.12 17.80 -5.60
CA PHE A 3 22.29 17.68 -7.05
C PHE A 3 22.67 16.27 -7.54
N LYS A 4 23.51 15.53 -6.78
CA LYS A 4 23.91 14.16 -7.17
C LYS A 4 22.72 13.20 -7.08
N THR A 5 21.87 13.36 -6.07
CA THR A 5 20.64 12.57 -5.92
C THR A 5 19.64 12.90 -7.01
N PHE A 6 19.46 14.19 -7.33
CA PHE A 6 18.58 14.63 -8.41
C PHE A 6 18.97 14.03 -9.77
N LEU A 7 20.27 14.04 -10.10
CA LEU A 7 20.76 13.43 -11.33
C LEU A 7 20.56 11.91 -11.33
N LYS A 8 20.77 11.24 -10.19
CA LYS A 8 20.56 9.79 -10.04
C LYS A 8 19.08 9.39 -10.23
N ASP A 9 18.15 10.21 -9.76
CA ASP A 9 16.72 9.89 -9.78
C ASP A 9 15.94 10.57 -10.92
N LYS A 10 16.64 11.21 -11.88
CA LYS A 10 16.03 11.93 -13.03
C LYS A 10 15.00 11.10 -13.77
N GLU A 11 15.31 9.84 -14.09
CA GLU A 11 14.39 8.95 -14.81
C GLU A 11 13.12 8.67 -14.01
N LYS A 12 13.24 8.49 -12.69
CA LYS A 12 12.08 8.27 -11.81
C LYS A 12 11.17 9.49 -11.77
N ILE A 13 11.76 10.69 -11.77
CA ILE A 13 11.01 11.96 -11.80
C ILE A 13 10.25 12.09 -13.12
N VAL A 14 10.90 11.82 -14.26
CA VAL A 14 10.26 11.83 -15.58
C VAL A 14 9.11 10.81 -15.64
N ASN A 15 9.34 9.59 -15.15
CA ASN A 15 8.31 8.55 -15.11
C ASN A 15 7.12 8.94 -14.22
N ALA A 16 7.36 9.61 -13.09
CA ALA A 16 6.30 10.09 -12.21
C ALA A 16 5.44 11.19 -12.85
N LEU A 17 5.99 11.99 -13.77
CA LEU A 17 5.27 13.03 -14.51
C LEU A 17 4.53 12.49 -15.73
N GLN A 18 5.06 11.44 -16.37
CA GLN A 18 4.49 10.86 -17.59
C GLN A 18 3.40 9.83 -17.31
N LEU A 19 3.55 9.05 -16.23
CA LEU A 19 2.63 7.97 -15.93
C LEU A 19 1.39 8.46 -15.16
N PRO A 20 0.18 7.97 -15.48
CA PRO A 20 -1.05 8.36 -14.78
C PRO A 20 -1.21 7.63 -13.41
N TYR A 21 -0.14 7.05 -12.86
CA TYR A 21 -0.22 6.27 -11.65
C TYR A 21 -0.22 7.15 -10.41
N SER A 22 -1.28 7.04 -9.61
CA SER A 22 -1.35 7.69 -8.30
C SER A 22 -0.74 6.84 -7.19
N ASN A 23 -0.05 7.48 -6.24
CA ASN A 23 0.45 6.83 -5.01
C ASN A 23 -0.69 6.46 -4.03
N ALA A 24 -1.93 6.88 -4.30
CA ALA A 24 -3.06 6.72 -3.39
C ALA A 24 -3.31 5.25 -2.99
N LYS A 25 -3.20 4.32 -3.94
CA LYS A 25 -3.40 2.88 -3.68
C LYS A 25 -2.33 2.30 -2.76
N LEU A 26 -1.08 2.76 -2.91
CA LEU A 26 0.04 2.32 -2.06
C LEU A 26 -0.11 2.90 -0.65
N GLU A 27 -0.44 4.19 -0.52
CA GLU A 27 -0.69 4.83 0.79
C GLU A 27 -1.85 4.18 1.55
N ALA A 28 -2.95 3.88 0.87
CA ALA A 28 -4.10 3.19 1.48
C ALA A 28 -3.70 1.81 2.03
N THR A 29 -2.83 1.08 1.31
CA THR A 29 -2.33 -0.22 1.73
C THR A 29 -1.36 -0.09 2.91
N ASN A 30 -0.42 0.86 2.86
CA ASN A 30 0.53 1.12 3.94
C ASN A 30 -0.18 1.52 5.24
N ASN A 31 -1.22 2.34 5.16
CA ASN A 31 -2.02 2.74 6.32
C ASN A 31 -2.77 1.55 6.94
N LEU A 32 -3.30 0.64 6.12
CA LEU A 32 -3.91 -0.59 6.61
C LEU A 32 -2.89 -1.47 7.34
N ILE A 33 -1.69 -1.66 6.78
CA ILE A 33 -0.63 -2.46 7.40
C ILE A 33 -0.21 -1.85 8.75
N LYS A 34 -0.05 -0.53 8.81
CA LYS A 34 0.25 0.20 10.06
C LYS A 34 -0.85 -0.02 11.11
N LEU A 35 -2.12 0.04 10.71
CA LEU A 35 -3.27 -0.22 11.59
C LEU A 35 -3.26 -1.66 12.12
N ILE A 36 -3.02 -2.65 11.26
CA ILE A 36 -2.95 -4.06 11.65
C ILE A 36 -1.81 -4.30 12.65
N LYS A 37 -0.63 -3.71 12.39
CA LYS A 37 0.52 -3.80 13.30
C LYS A 37 0.22 -3.17 14.66
N ARG A 38 -0.46 -2.02 14.68
CA ARG A 38 -0.88 -1.32 15.90
C ARG A 38 -1.89 -2.13 16.71
N ASN A 39 -2.92 -2.68 16.06
CA ASN A 39 -3.98 -3.43 16.74
C ASN A 39 -3.48 -4.76 17.34
N ALA A 40 -2.46 -5.36 16.74
CA ALA A 40 -1.88 -6.60 17.25
C ALA A 40 -0.81 -6.37 18.32
N PHE A 41 -0.48 -5.11 18.67
CA PHE A 41 0.65 -4.76 19.54
C PHE A 41 1.98 -5.39 19.10
N GLY A 42 2.13 -5.59 17.79
CA GLY A 42 3.27 -6.28 17.18
C GLY A 42 3.05 -7.79 16.98
N PHE A 43 3.62 -8.32 15.90
CA PHE A 43 3.61 -9.75 15.60
C PHE A 43 4.97 -10.35 15.94
N ARG A 44 5.00 -11.39 16.78
CA ARG A 44 6.21 -12.17 17.05
C ARG A 44 6.69 -12.97 15.83
N ASN A 45 5.76 -13.40 14.98
CA ASN A 45 6.04 -14.18 13.77
C ASN A 45 5.60 -13.40 12.52
N PHE A 46 6.53 -13.20 11.59
CA PHE A 46 6.29 -12.46 10.35
C PHE A 46 5.33 -13.16 9.38
N GLU A 47 5.30 -14.50 9.35
CA GLU A 47 4.33 -15.25 8.55
C GLU A 47 2.91 -15.02 9.05
N ASN A 48 2.72 -14.96 10.37
CA ASN A 48 1.41 -14.64 10.94
C ASN A 48 0.99 -13.20 10.63
N PHE A 49 1.93 -12.26 10.55
CA PHE A 49 1.66 -10.90 10.12
C PHE A 49 1.22 -10.85 8.66
N LYS A 50 1.96 -11.52 7.75
CA LYS A 50 1.59 -11.61 6.33
C LYS A 50 0.20 -12.21 6.16
N LYS A 51 -0.08 -13.33 6.82
CA LYS A 51 -1.42 -13.96 6.79
C LYS A 51 -2.52 -13.00 7.22
N ARG A 52 -2.30 -12.22 8.30
CA ARG A 52 -3.29 -11.23 8.76
C ARG A 52 -3.52 -10.10 7.74
N ILE A 53 -2.46 -9.63 7.09
CA ILE A 53 -2.57 -8.62 6.02
C ILE A 53 -3.38 -9.17 4.85
N PHE A 54 -3.08 -10.39 4.38
CA PHE A 54 -3.81 -11.02 3.27
C PHE A 54 -5.30 -11.19 3.57
N ILE A 55 -5.65 -11.67 4.77
CA ILE A 55 -7.05 -11.83 5.19
C ILE A 55 -7.77 -10.46 5.18
N ALA A 56 -7.16 -9.43 5.76
CA ALA A 56 -7.76 -8.09 5.82
C ALA A 56 -7.97 -7.47 4.43
N LEU A 57 -7.02 -7.71 3.50
CA LEU A 57 -7.13 -7.24 2.11
C LEU A 57 -8.25 -7.98 1.36
N ASN A 58 -8.36 -9.30 1.51
CA ASN A 58 -9.42 -10.08 0.88
C ASN A 58 -10.82 -9.67 1.36
N ILE A 59 -10.99 -9.46 2.67
CA ILE A 59 -12.27 -8.98 3.23
C ILE A 59 -12.64 -7.60 2.66
N LYS A 60 -11.68 -6.68 2.54
CA LYS A 60 -11.95 -5.36 1.91
C LYS A 60 -12.36 -5.49 0.45
N LYS A 61 -11.74 -6.40 -0.29
CA LYS A 61 -12.07 -6.66 -1.70
C LYS A 61 -13.47 -7.22 -1.85
N GLU A 62 -13.84 -8.22 -1.06
CA GLU A 62 -15.19 -8.79 -1.06
C GLU A 62 -16.24 -7.75 -0.70
N ARG A 63 -15.99 -6.92 0.32
CA ARG A 63 -16.88 -5.83 0.70
C ARG A 63 -17.08 -4.83 -0.45
N ALA A 64 -16.02 -4.48 -1.17
CA ALA A 64 -16.12 -3.57 -2.31
C ALA A 64 -16.96 -4.19 -3.44
N ASN A 65 -16.72 -5.46 -3.77
CA ASN A 65 -17.51 -6.18 -4.78
C ASN A 65 -19.00 -6.21 -4.43
N PHE A 66 -19.32 -6.48 -3.16
CA PHE A 66 -20.70 -6.50 -2.69
C PHE A 66 -21.40 -5.13 -2.75
N VAL A 67 -20.66 -4.04 -2.55
CA VAL A 67 -21.21 -2.68 -2.71
C VAL A 67 -21.44 -2.39 -4.19
N LEU A 68 -20.50 -2.76 -5.06
CA LEU A 68 -20.62 -2.56 -6.50
C LEU A 68 -21.76 -3.37 -7.12
N SER A 69 -22.05 -4.58 -6.61
CA SER A 69 -23.16 -5.40 -7.10
C SER A 69 -24.55 -4.88 -6.72
N ARG A 70 -24.63 -3.83 -5.89
CA ARG A 70 -25.89 -3.19 -5.48
C ARG A 70 -26.18 -1.92 -6.28
N ALA A 71 -25.22 -1.44 -7.07
CA ALA A 71 -25.38 -0.35 -8.02
C ALA A 71 -25.83 -0.91 -9.38
#